data_AF-A0A0C4EHU1-F1
#
_entry.id   AF-A0A0C4EHU1-F1
#
_cell.length_a   1.000
_cell.length_b   1.000
_cell.length_c   1.000
_cell.angle_alpha   90.00
_cell.angle_beta   90.00
_cell.angle_gamma   90.00
#
_symmetry.space_group_name_H-M   'P 1'
#
loop_
_entity.id
_entity.type
_entity.pdbx_description
1 polymer ?
#
loop_
_entity_poly.entity_id
_entity_poly.type
_entity_poly.pdbx_seq_one_letter_code
_entity_poly.pdbx_strand_id
1 'polypeptide(L)'
;MPPSLIPTGGLVLAALAGLVGARVDLGGGHMGLAMAGTTCSGAHRVACTELGDDWPDMGLACPRAHHDIPRHTLAMMSATIIQLGHYKPVPVEQFPSHECYTTPPNATVASYGFISQGSFDMWFFAHDKCNCEAEQMPKCGISATEEEKCNLRTFTLCKVTKKTEICKPK
;
A
#
# COMPACT_ATOMS: atom_id res chain seq x y z
N MET A 1 3.42 -32.96 59.04
CA MET A 1 4.28 -32.85 57.85
C MET A 1 4.25 -31.42 57.33
N PRO A 2 5.32 -30.63 57.45
CA PRO A 2 5.66 -29.51 56.56
C PRO A 2 6.77 -29.97 55.55
N PRO A 3 7.27 -29.18 54.57
CA PRO A 3 6.93 -27.83 54.07
C PRO A 3 6.87 -27.70 52.50
N SER A 4 6.49 -26.49 52.03
CA SER A 4 7.00 -25.70 50.87
C SER A 4 7.13 -26.28 49.43
N LEU A 5 6.65 -25.53 48.42
CA LEU A 5 7.46 -24.84 47.38
C LEU A 5 6.58 -24.32 46.22
N ILE A 6 6.67 -23.01 45.97
CA ILE A 6 6.28 -22.38 44.69
C ILE A 6 7.42 -22.67 43.68
N PRO A 7 7.12 -22.90 42.40
CA PRO A 7 7.68 -21.99 41.39
C PRO A 7 6.69 -21.59 40.29
N THR A 8 6.69 -20.29 40.00
CA THR A 8 6.81 -19.68 38.66
C THR A 8 6.59 -20.57 37.43
N GLY A 9 5.68 -20.17 36.55
CA GLY A 9 5.68 -20.61 35.16
C GLY A 9 4.42 -20.24 34.41
N GLY A 10 4.36 -19.02 33.88
CA GLY A 10 3.26 -18.62 33.00
C GLY A 10 3.26 -17.13 32.70
N LEU A 11 4.42 -16.58 32.36
CA LEU A 11 4.50 -15.26 31.74
C LEU A 11 3.77 -15.39 30.39
N VAL A 12 2.51 -14.97 30.34
CA VAL A 12 1.82 -14.73 29.07
C VAL A 12 2.46 -13.47 28.49
N LEU A 13 3.61 -13.66 27.83
CA LEU A 13 4.13 -12.76 26.81
C LEU A 13 3.14 -12.82 25.64
N ALA A 14 2.01 -12.15 25.80
CA ALA A 14 1.26 -11.67 24.65
C ALA A 14 2.22 -10.72 23.94
N ALA A 15 2.78 -11.20 22.83
CA ALA A 15 3.61 -10.43 21.93
C ALA A 15 2.79 -9.22 21.47
N LEU A 16 2.96 -8.11 22.17
CA LEU A 16 2.83 -6.76 21.65
C LEU A 16 3.97 -6.58 20.63
N ALA A 17 3.91 -7.35 19.54
CA ALA A 17 4.74 -7.11 18.37
C ALA A 17 4.15 -5.86 17.73
N GLY A 18 4.83 -4.74 18.01
CA GLY A 18 4.38 -3.41 17.72
C GLY A 18 3.81 -3.26 16.32
N LEU A 19 2.58 -2.80 16.26
CA LEU A 19 2.16 -1.79 15.29
C LEU A 19 3.07 -0.56 15.48
N VAL A 20 4.34 -0.67 15.08
CA VAL A 20 5.23 0.48 14.90
C VAL A 20 4.88 1.06 13.54
N GLY A 21 3.67 1.58 13.42
CA GLY A 21 3.25 2.39 12.30
C GLY A 21 3.83 3.79 12.45
N ALA A 22 5.01 4.02 11.88
CA ALA A 22 5.56 5.36 11.59
C ALA A 22 6.82 5.16 10.72
N ARG A 23 7.00 5.76 9.53
CA ARG A 23 6.61 7.09 9.03
C ARG A 23 6.44 7.14 7.51
N VAL A 24 5.92 8.29 7.09
CA VAL A 24 5.52 8.71 5.75
C VAL A 24 6.39 9.92 5.32
N ASP A 25 6.92 9.94 4.10
CA ASP A 25 7.40 11.07 3.32
C ASP A 25 6.94 10.92 1.85
N LEU A 26 6.28 11.97 1.37
CA LEU A 26 5.27 11.92 0.33
C LEU A 26 5.71 12.72 -0.89
N GLY A 27 6.86 12.32 -1.44
CA GLY A 27 7.21 12.52 -2.84
C GLY A 27 8.71 12.43 -3.09
N GLY A 28 9.08 11.73 -4.17
CA GLY A 28 10.41 11.71 -4.79
C GLY A 28 11.31 10.49 -4.51
N GLY A 29 10.84 9.44 -3.81
CA GLY A 29 11.67 8.26 -3.53
C GLY A 29 10.97 7.19 -2.68
N HIS A 30 10.17 6.36 -3.36
CA HIS A 30 9.38 5.18 -2.94
C HIS A 30 9.53 4.69 -1.49
N MET A 31 8.51 4.93 -0.67
CA MET A 31 8.42 4.38 0.68
C MET A 31 7.69 3.05 0.73
N GLY A 32 8.35 2.10 1.39
CA GLY A 32 7.86 0.77 1.69
C GLY A 32 7.34 0.63 3.12
N LEU A 33 6.18 0.00 3.32
CA LEU A 33 5.75 -0.51 4.62
C LEU A 33 5.61 -2.04 4.56
N ALA A 34 6.01 -2.73 5.62
CA ALA A 34 5.73 -4.16 5.78
C ALA A 34 4.30 -4.35 6.27
N MET A 35 3.47 -5.08 5.54
CA MET A 35 2.11 -5.44 5.97
C MET A 35 1.87 -6.94 5.93
N ALA A 36 1.17 -7.44 6.95
CA ALA A 36 0.71 -8.80 7.03
C ALA A 36 -0.64 -8.98 6.31
N GLY A 37 -0.79 -10.01 5.49
CA GLY A 37 -2.09 -10.39 4.90
C GLY A 37 -2.47 -9.73 3.57
N THR A 38 -1.53 -9.04 2.92
CA THR A 38 -1.71 -8.51 1.55
C THR A 38 -1.43 -9.55 0.45
N THR A 39 -0.77 -10.67 0.83
CA THR A 39 -0.64 -12.03 0.26
C THR A 39 0.41 -12.35 -0.82
N CYS A 40 1.40 -13.14 -0.42
CA CYS A 40 1.97 -14.28 -1.14
C CYS A 40 1.81 -15.49 -0.18
N SER A 41 1.25 -16.64 -0.56
CA SER A 41 0.79 -17.67 0.40
C SER A 41 1.93 -18.49 1.03
N GLY A 42 1.87 -18.78 2.34
CA GLY A 42 2.89 -19.55 3.10
C GLY A 42 3.63 -18.68 4.12
N ALA A 43 4.89 -18.98 4.47
CA ALA A 43 5.76 -18.12 5.31
C ALA A 43 5.86 -16.65 4.84
N HIS A 44 5.36 -16.39 3.64
CA HIS A 44 5.27 -15.16 2.87
C HIS A 44 4.10 -14.22 3.24
N ARG A 45 3.61 -14.29 4.48
CA ARG A 45 2.48 -13.46 4.95
C ARG A 45 2.79 -11.95 4.98
N VAL A 46 4.07 -11.60 4.99
CA VAL A 46 4.55 -10.23 5.01
C VAL A 46 4.93 -9.83 3.60
N ALA A 47 4.33 -8.74 3.11
CA ALA A 47 4.74 -8.10 1.87
C ALA A 47 5.11 -6.64 2.14
N CYS A 48 6.14 -6.15 1.47
CA CYS A 48 6.39 -4.72 1.41
C CYS A 48 5.33 -4.05 0.53
N THR A 49 5.00 -2.79 0.79
CA THR A 49 4.07 -2.02 -0.06
C THR A 49 4.66 -0.69 -0.49
N GLU A 50 4.72 -0.42 -1.80
CA GLU A 50 5.31 0.80 -2.37
C GLU A 50 4.39 1.43 -3.43
N LEU A 51 4.64 2.71 -3.74
CA LEU A 51 4.00 3.39 -4.88
C LEU A 51 4.88 3.21 -6.10
N GLY A 52 4.27 3.01 -7.27
CA GLY A 52 5.00 2.96 -8.54
C GLY A 52 5.66 4.29 -8.91
N ASP A 53 6.64 4.23 -9.81
CA ASP A 53 7.44 5.38 -10.27
C ASP A 53 6.59 6.49 -10.91
N ASP A 54 5.48 6.12 -11.55
CA ASP A 54 4.55 7.06 -12.20
C ASP A 54 3.54 7.70 -11.22
N TRP A 55 3.74 7.55 -9.90
CA TRP A 55 2.87 8.18 -8.93
C TRP A 55 3.00 9.72 -8.99
N PRO A 56 1.90 10.50 -9.09
CA PRO A 56 2.01 11.92 -9.39
C PRO A 56 2.37 12.76 -8.16
N ASP A 57 3.64 12.77 -7.81
CA ASP A 57 4.18 13.42 -6.61
C ASP A 57 4.00 14.95 -6.58
N MET A 58 3.66 15.58 -7.71
CA MET A 58 3.38 17.01 -7.81
C MET A 58 1.90 17.37 -7.57
N GLY A 59 1.04 16.37 -7.31
CA GLY A 59 -0.41 16.53 -7.17
C GLY A 59 -1.16 16.39 -8.49
N LEU A 60 -2.45 16.75 -8.49
CA LEU A 60 -3.34 16.57 -9.65
C LEU A 60 -4.09 17.86 -10.00
N ALA A 61 -4.20 18.17 -11.28
CA ALA A 61 -4.97 19.27 -11.84
C ALA A 61 -6.40 18.83 -12.18
N CYS A 62 -7.41 19.54 -11.69
CA CYS A 62 -8.82 19.21 -11.93
C CYS A 62 -9.50 20.25 -12.86
N PRO A 63 -10.11 19.86 -14.00
CA PRO A 63 -10.54 20.81 -15.04
C PRO A 63 -11.56 21.86 -14.61
N ARG A 64 -12.52 21.49 -13.76
CA ARG A 64 -13.69 22.34 -13.43
C ARG A 64 -13.99 22.43 -11.94
N ALA A 65 -13.30 21.65 -11.13
CA ALA A 65 -13.59 21.56 -9.73
C ALA A 65 -12.71 22.59 -9.01
N HIS A 66 -13.33 23.49 -8.23
CA HIS A 66 -12.79 24.77 -7.74
C HIS A 66 -11.37 24.78 -7.14
N HIS A 67 -10.76 23.61 -6.87
CA HIS A 67 -9.36 23.49 -6.48
C HIS A 67 -8.76 22.18 -7.02
N ASP A 68 -7.50 22.26 -7.45
CA ASP A 68 -6.63 21.11 -7.68
C ASP A 68 -6.48 20.23 -6.43
N ILE A 69 -5.97 19.02 -6.62
CA ILE A 69 -5.54 18.15 -5.51
C ILE A 69 -4.07 18.49 -5.24
N PRO A 70 -3.76 19.17 -4.12
CA PRO A 70 -2.37 19.49 -3.80
C PRO A 70 -1.61 18.21 -3.44
N ARG A 71 -0.28 18.26 -3.60
CA ARG A 71 0.64 17.18 -3.22
C ARG A 71 0.31 16.59 -1.85
N HIS A 72 0.13 17.41 -0.83
CA HIS A 72 -0.16 16.95 0.53
C HIS A 72 -1.47 16.13 0.67
N THR A 73 -2.51 16.42 -0.13
CA THR A 73 -3.74 15.63 -0.09
C THR A 73 -3.55 14.27 -0.73
N LEU A 74 -2.93 14.24 -1.92
CA LEU A 74 -2.62 12.98 -2.61
C LEU A 74 -1.71 12.08 -1.76
N ALA A 75 -0.73 12.72 -1.15
CA ALA A 75 0.19 12.14 -0.18
C ALA A 75 -0.51 11.41 0.98
N MET A 76 -1.48 12.05 1.63
CA MET A 76 -2.28 11.42 2.70
C MET A 76 -3.10 10.21 2.20
N MET A 77 -3.57 10.27 0.95
CA MET A 77 -4.30 9.15 0.33
C MET A 77 -3.38 7.97 0.04
N SER A 78 -2.18 8.22 -0.48
CA SER A 78 -1.15 7.20 -0.68
C SER A 78 -0.74 6.54 0.63
N ALA A 79 -0.58 7.34 1.68
CA ALA A 79 -0.30 6.84 3.03
C ALA A 79 -1.41 5.90 3.51
N THR A 80 -2.68 6.23 3.24
CA THR A 80 -3.83 5.39 3.59
C THR A 80 -3.76 4.03 2.88
N ILE A 81 -3.41 4.00 1.59
CA ILE A 81 -3.21 2.74 0.85
C ILE A 81 -2.08 1.91 1.47
N ILE A 82 -0.93 2.54 1.69
CA ILE A 82 0.29 1.89 2.19
C ILE A 82 0.11 1.39 3.63
N GLN A 83 -0.54 2.17 4.49
CA GLN A 83 -0.65 1.86 5.92
C GLN A 83 -1.79 0.91 6.26
N LEU A 84 -2.92 1.06 5.59
CA LEU A 84 -4.08 0.25 5.90
C LEU A 84 -4.10 -1.00 5.02
N GLY A 85 -3.56 -0.96 3.81
CA GLY A 85 -3.70 -2.04 2.83
C GLY A 85 -5.16 -2.33 2.47
N HIS A 86 -6.08 -1.51 2.99
CA HIS A 86 -7.50 -1.67 2.90
C HIS A 86 -7.98 -0.73 1.80
N TYR A 87 -8.38 -1.36 0.71
CA TYR A 87 -9.07 -0.72 -0.39
C TYR A 87 -10.18 -1.65 -0.84
N LYS A 88 -11.17 -1.09 -1.51
CA LYS A 88 -12.24 -1.91 -2.08
C LYS A 88 -11.70 -2.58 -3.35
N PRO A 89 -11.64 -3.92 -3.43
CA PRO A 89 -11.35 -4.58 -4.70
C PRO A 89 -12.50 -4.33 -5.68
N VAL A 90 -12.16 -4.09 -6.93
CA VAL A 90 -13.09 -3.84 -8.03
C VAL A 90 -12.93 -4.97 -9.05
N PRO A 91 -14.03 -5.61 -9.49
CA PRO A 91 -13.96 -6.56 -10.60
C PRO A 91 -13.38 -5.91 -11.86
N VAL A 92 -12.60 -6.66 -12.64
CA VAL A 92 -11.90 -6.14 -13.82
C VAL A 92 -12.86 -5.47 -14.79
N GLU A 93 -14.05 -6.03 -14.95
CA GLU A 93 -15.11 -5.58 -15.85
C GLU A 93 -15.72 -4.24 -15.42
N GLN A 94 -15.60 -3.89 -14.14
CA GLN A 94 -16.10 -2.64 -13.56
C GLN A 94 -14.99 -1.59 -13.41
N PHE A 95 -13.75 -1.96 -13.66
CA PHE A 95 -12.63 -1.04 -13.50
C PHE A 95 -12.50 -0.13 -14.73
N PRO A 96 -12.38 1.20 -14.56
CA PRO A 96 -12.39 2.15 -15.67
C PRO A 96 -11.01 2.25 -16.35
N SER A 97 -10.50 1.13 -16.88
CA SER A 97 -9.17 1.03 -17.48
C SER A 97 -8.95 2.00 -18.65
N HIS A 98 -10.00 2.28 -19.41
CA HIS A 98 -9.99 3.21 -20.55
C HIS A 98 -9.87 4.69 -20.16
N GLU A 99 -10.06 5.03 -18.88
CA GLU A 99 -9.93 6.38 -18.35
C GLU A 99 -8.64 6.60 -17.55
N CYS A 100 -7.77 5.59 -17.46
CA CYS A 100 -6.54 5.69 -16.70
C CYS A 100 -5.51 6.61 -17.37
N TYR A 101 -4.72 7.31 -16.56
CA TYR A 101 -3.52 8.04 -17.02
C TYR A 101 -2.39 7.09 -17.39
N THR A 102 -2.34 5.94 -16.71
CA THR A 102 -1.33 4.91 -16.84
C THR A 102 -1.96 3.62 -17.36
N THR A 103 -1.18 2.82 -18.07
CA THR A 103 -1.57 1.45 -18.39
C THR A 103 -1.18 0.53 -17.23
N PRO A 104 -1.88 -0.62 -17.05
CA PRO A 104 -1.44 -1.60 -16.07
C PRO A 104 -0.04 -2.11 -16.47
N PRO A 105 0.98 -2.04 -15.60
CA PRO A 105 2.26 -2.64 -15.88
C PRO A 105 2.14 -4.17 -15.86
N ASN A 106 1.92 -4.77 -17.04
CA ASN A 106 2.07 -6.21 -17.35
C ASN A 106 1.18 -7.20 -16.54
N ALA A 107 1.46 -8.51 -16.70
CA ALA A 107 0.68 -9.65 -16.18
C ALA A 107 0.71 -9.85 -14.64
N THR A 108 1.31 -8.93 -13.89
CA THR A 108 1.48 -9.02 -12.43
C THR A 108 0.41 -8.25 -11.65
N VAL A 109 -0.62 -7.74 -12.33
CA VAL A 109 -1.79 -7.12 -11.67
C VAL A 109 -2.47 -8.18 -10.80
N ALA A 110 -2.38 -8.02 -9.49
CA ALA A 110 -3.02 -8.88 -8.52
C ALA A 110 -4.44 -8.41 -8.21
N SER A 111 -4.68 -7.10 -8.23
CA SER A 111 -6.01 -6.54 -8.01
C SER A 111 -6.20 -5.16 -8.63
N TYR A 112 -7.47 -4.80 -8.79
CA TYR A 112 -7.93 -3.48 -9.17
C TYR A 112 -8.58 -2.84 -7.95
N GLY A 113 -8.05 -1.71 -7.50
CA GLY A 113 -8.41 -1.10 -6.23
C GLY A 113 -9.13 0.23 -6.36
N PHE A 114 -9.97 0.51 -5.37
CA PHE A 114 -10.73 1.75 -5.25
C PHE A 114 -10.72 2.28 -3.83
N ILE A 115 -10.53 3.60 -3.68
CA ILE A 115 -10.70 4.35 -2.44
C ILE A 115 -11.56 5.59 -2.71
N SER A 116 -12.56 5.81 -1.85
CA SER A 116 -13.35 7.04 -1.83
C SER A 116 -13.07 7.81 -0.53
N GLN A 117 -12.74 9.10 -0.66
CA GLN A 117 -12.45 10.02 0.44
C GLN A 117 -13.44 11.20 0.43
N GLY A 118 -14.71 10.92 0.12
CA GLY A 118 -15.86 11.83 0.17
C GLY A 118 -15.87 12.95 -0.87
N SER A 119 -14.75 13.65 -1.05
CA SER A 119 -14.56 14.73 -2.03
C SER A 119 -13.86 14.27 -3.31
N PHE A 120 -13.23 13.09 -3.26
CA PHE A 120 -12.49 12.49 -4.37
C PHE A 120 -12.56 10.98 -4.33
N ASP A 121 -12.43 10.39 -5.50
CA ASP A 121 -12.34 8.96 -5.70
C ASP A 121 -11.03 8.63 -6.43
N MET A 122 -10.41 7.52 -6.04
CA MET A 122 -9.11 7.09 -6.56
C MET A 122 -9.17 5.63 -6.98
N TRP A 123 -8.73 5.37 -8.20
CA TRP A 123 -8.60 4.04 -8.79
C TRP A 123 -7.13 3.75 -9.04
N PHE A 124 -6.72 2.54 -8.74
CA PHE A 124 -5.33 2.11 -8.88
C PHE A 124 -5.24 0.62 -9.16
N PHE A 125 -4.10 0.21 -9.69
CA PHE A 125 -3.72 -1.18 -9.83
C PHE A 125 -2.86 -1.57 -8.62
N ALA A 126 -3.06 -2.75 -8.06
CA ALA A 126 -2.13 -3.36 -7.12
C ALA A 126 -1.43 -4.54 -7.79
N HIS A 127 -0.10 -4.55 -7.71
CA HIS A 127 0.76 -5.54 -8.33
C HIS A 127 1.49 -6.31 -7.27
N ASP A 128 1.56 -7.63 -7.37
CA ASP A 128 2.31 -8.44 -6.41
C ASP A 128 3.51 -9.12 -7.10
N LYS A 129 4.69 -8.99 -6.50
CA LYS A 129 5.90 -9.69 -6.88
C LYS A 129 6.29 -10.66 -5.77
N CYS A 130 5.89 -11.92 -5.89
CA CYS A 130 6.15 -12.97 -4.90
C CYS A 130 7.46 -13.71 -5.18
N ASN A 131 8.58 -13.24 -4.60
CA ASN A 131 9.91 -13.75 -4.91
C ASN A 131 10.81 -13.97 -3.67
N CYS A 132 10.28 -13.88 -2.43
CA CYS A 132 11.10 -14.23 -1.26
C CYS A 132 11.40 -15.73 -1.25
N GLU A 133 12.61 -16.09 -0.84
CA GLU A 133 12.94 -17.48 -0.50
C GLU A 133 12.13 -17.93 0.74
N ALA A 134 12.03 -19.25 0.93
CA ALA A 134 11.37 -19.80 2.11
C ALA A 134 12.02 -19.23 3.39
N GLU A 135 11.20 -18.79 4.35
CA GLU A 135 11.63 -18.22 5.65
C GLU A 135 12.32 -16.84 5.57
N GLN A 136 12.56 -16.29 4.38
CA GLN A 136 13.08 -14.93 4.24
C GLN A 136 12.00 -13.88 4.56
N MET A 137 12.29 -13.01 5.52
CA MET A 137 11.44 -11.86 5.84
C MET A 137 11.87 -10.65 5.00
N PRO A 138 10.95 -9.98 4.28
CA PRO A 138 11.31 -8.86 3.43
C PRO A 138 11.69 -7.62 4.26
N LYS A 139 12.60 -6.80 3.73
CA LYS A 139 12.94 -5.48 4.29
C LYS A 139 12.30 -4.41 3.41
N CYS A 140 11.63 -3.45 4.03
CA CYS A 140 10.89 -2.41 3.32
C CYS A 140 11.51 -1.04 3.55
N GLY A 141 11.34 -0.14 2.57
CA GLY A 141 11.78 1.25 2.65
C GLY A 141 13.01 1.56 1.81
N ILE A 142 13.36 2.84 1.74
CA ILE A 142 14.40 3.39 0.85
C ILE A 142 15.81 2.85 1.10
N SER A 143 16.06 2.29 2.29
CA SER A 143 17.36 1.73 2.66
C SER A 143 17.53 0.25 2.32
N ALA A 144 16.46 -0.42 1.86
CA ALA A 144 16.50 -1.82 1.45
C ALA A 144 16.86 -1.92 -0.04
N THR A 145 17.67 -2.91 -0.42
CA THR A 145 17.94 -3.19 -1.83
C THR A 145 16.73 -3.84 -2.51
N GLU A 146 16.72 -3.85 -3.85
CA GLU A 146 15.63 -4.47 -4.63
C GLU A 146 15.49 -5.98 -4.37
N GLU A 147 16.58 -6.67 -4.02
CA GLU A 147 16.56 -8.08 -3.62
C GLU A 147 15.99 -8.27 -2.21
N GLU A 148 16.25 -7.31 -1.31
CA GLU A 148 15.73 -7.32 0.06
C GLU A 148 14.24 -6.98 0.13
N LYS A 149 13.74 -6.17 -0.82
CA LYS A 149 12.31 -5.87 -1.05
C LYS A 149 11.60 -7.02 -1.77
N CYS A 150 11.82 -8.26 -1.35
CA CYS A 150 11.11 -9.40 -1.89
C CYS A 150 9.63 -9.40 -1.42
N ASN A 151 8.73 -10.12 -2.11
CA ASN A 151 7.29 -10.09 -1.81
C ASN A 151 6.75 -8.64 -1.75
N LEU A 152 6.91 -7.91 -2.84
CA LEU A 152 6.52 -6.49 -2.92
C LEU A 152 5.13 -6.36 -3.54
N ARG A 153 4.28 -5.54 -2.92
CA ARG A 153 3.06 -5.01 -3.51
C ARG A 153 3.28 -3.57 -3.96
N THR A 154 3.14 -3.31 -5.25
CA THR A 154 3.27 -1.96 -5.82
C THR A 154 1.90 -1.42 -6.20
N PHE A 155 1.63 -0.16 -5.89
CA PHE A 155 0.40 0.53 -6.31
C PHE A 155 0.68 1.52 -7.43
N THR A 156 -0.03 1.35 -8.54
CA THR A 156 0.05 2.26 -9.70
C THR A 156 -1.24 3.02 -9.83
N LEU A 157 -1.17 4.35 -9.80
CA LEU A 157 -2.35 5.20 -9.91
C LEU A 157 -2.94 5.11 -11.32
N CYS A 158 -4.20 4.69 -11.43
CA CYS A 158 -4.93 4.69 -12.70
C CYS A 158 -5.61 6.05 -12.92
N LYS A 159 -6.50 6.44 -12.00
CA LYS A 159 -7.39 7.60 -12.17
C LYS A 159 -7.71 8.22 -10.83
N VAL A 160 -7.95 9.54 -10.82
CA VAL A 160 -8.56 10.24 -9.69
C VAL A 160 -9.66 11.15 -10.21
N THR A 161 -10.82 11.13 -9.55
CA THR A 161 -11.90 12.07 -9.83
C THR A 161 -12.17 12.96 -8.64
N LYS A 162 -12.54 14.20 -8.93
CA LYS A 162 -13.18 15.11 -7.97
C LYS A 162 -14.61 15.29 -8.44
N LYS A 163 -15.58 14.77 -7.70
CA LYS A 163 -16.98 14.66 -8.17
C LYS A 163 -17.02 13.88 -9.50
N THR A 164 -17.52 14.50 -10.57
CA THR A 164 -17.64 13.92 -11.91
C THR A 164 -16.43 14.20 -12.81
N GLU A 165 -15.44 14.94 -12.35
CA GLU A 165 -14.33 15.44 -13.18
C GLU A 165 -13.06 14.62 -12.93
N ILE A 166 -12.41 14.21 -14.02
CA ILE A 166 -11.15 13.46 -14.00
C ILE A 166 -9.98 14.44 -13.81
N CYS A 167 -9.18 14.25 -12.75
CA CYS A 167 -8.06 15.12 -12.40
C CYS A 167 -6.72 14.53 -12.86
N LYS A 168 -5.95 15.23 -13.70
CA LYS A 168 -4.73 14.70 -14.31
C LYS A 168 -3.47 14.99 -13.48
N PRO A 169 -2.40 14.17 -13.58
CA PRO A 169 -1.07 14.52 -13.09
C PRO A 169 -0.63 15.92 -13.53
N LYS A 170 0.05 16.64 -12.63
CA LYS A 170 0.67 17.94 -12.91
C LYS A 170 2.05 17.79 -13.50
#